data_AF-A0A9X5CN59-F1
#
_entry.id   AF-A0A9X5CN59-F1
#
_cell.length_a   1.000
_cell.length_b   1.000
_cell.length_c   1.000
_cell.angle_alpha   90.00
_cell.angle_beta   90.00
_cell.angle_gamma   90.00
#
_symmetry.space_group_name_H-M   'P 1'
#
loop_
_entity.id
_entity.type
_entity.pdbx_description
1 polymer ?
#
loop_
_entity_poly.entity_id
_entity_poly.type
_entity_poly.pdbx_seq_one_letter_code
_entity_poly.pdbx_strand_id
1 'polypeptide(L)' 'SGEPVLGALAAAVGLTEQGGEALDGLDDERTTVLAAVLQAVTELAGERQRRTIEAAAFDNIWRGD' A
#
# COMPACT_ATOMS: atom_id res chain seq x y z
N SER A 1 -16.26 3.85 -16.54
CA SER A 1 -15.17 2.94 -16.98
C SER A 1 -13.93 2.99 -16.05
N GLY A 2 -14.09 3.18 -14.73
CA GLY A 2 -13.00 3.10 -13.73
C GLY A 2 -13.35 2.31 -12.46
N GLU A 3 -14.59 1.84 -12.34
CA GLU A 3 -15.10 1.08 -11.20
C GLU A 3 -14.23 -0.13 -10.80
N PRO A 4 -13.80 -1.02 -11.72
CA PRO A 4 -12.96 -2.17 -11.34
C PRO A 4 -11.57 -1.74 -10.82
N VAL A 5 -11.01 -0.65 -11.35
CA VAL A 5 -9.73 -0.10 -10.86
C VAL A 5 -9.88 0.43 -9.43
N LEU A 6 -10.97 1.16 -9.15
CA LEU A 6 -11.25 1.68 -7.82
C LEU A 6 -11.53 0.56 -6.81
N GLY A 7 -12.27 -0.47 -7.23
CA GLY A 7 -12.51 -1.66 -6.40
C GLY A 7 -11.21 -2.38 -6.04
N ALA A 8 -10.31 -2.58 -7.02
CA ALA A 8 -9.05 -3.27 -6.78
C ALA A 8 -8.11 -2.45 -5.89
N LEU A 9 -8.09 -1.11 -6.05
CA LEU A 9 -7.33 -0.23 -5.17
C LEU A 9 -7.87 -0.27 -3.73
N ALA A 10 -9.20 -0.20 -3.57
CA ALA A 10 -9.85 -0.22 -2.28
C ALA A 10 -9.61 -1.56 -1.55
N ALA A 11 -9.67 -2.68 -2.26
CA ALA A 11 -9.34 -3.98 -1.69
C ALA A 11 -7.85 -4.05 -1.25
N ALA A 12 -6.94 -3.53 -2.08
CA ALA A 12 -5.51 -3.51 -1.77
C ALA A 12 -5.15 -2.70 -0.51
N VAL A 13 -5.93 -1.66 -0.20
CA VAL A 13 -5.77 -0.89 1.05
C VAL A 13 -6.68 -1.38 2.19
N GLY A 14 -7.34 -2.54 2.03
CA GLY A 14 -8.18 -3.16 3.06
C GLY A 14 -9.52 -2.45 3.31
N LEU A 15 -9.99 -1.64 2.37
CA LEU A 15 -11.29 -0.96 2.46
C LEU A 15 -12.45 -1.85 1.96
N THR A 16 -12.16 -2.97 1.30
CA THR A 16 -13.17 -3.95 0.84
C THR A 16 -12.62 -5.38 0.92
N GLU A 17 -13.51 -6.35 1.11
CA GLU A 17 -13.19 -7.79 1.21
C GLU A 17 -13.15 -8.47 -0.18
N GLN A 18 -13.69 -7.83 -1.23
CA GLN A 18 -13.87 -8.43 -2.58
C GLN A 18 -12.65 -8.26 -3.51
N GLY A 19 -11.44 -8.46 -3.02
CA GLY A 19 -10.23 -8.27 -3.83
C GLY A 19 -10.17 -9.13 -5.10
N GLY A 20 -10.79 -10.32 -5.09
CA GLY A 20 -10.82 -11.23 -6.25
C GLY A 20 -11.78 -10.78 -7.36
N GLU A 21 -13.01 -10.37 -7.01
CA GLU A 21 -14.02 -9.94 -8.00
C GLU A 21 -13.67 -8.59 -8.66
N ALA A 22 -12.88 -7.75 -7.97
CA ALA A 22 -12.48 -6.45 -8.51
C ALA A 22 -11.45 -6.55 -9.66
N LEU A 23 -10.71 -7.66 -9.75
CA LEU A 23 -9.71 -7.90 -10.79
C LEU A 23 -10.31 -8.47 -12.08
N ASP A 24 -11.49 -9.09 -12.01
CA ASP A 24 -12.13 -9.80 -13.12
C ASP A 24 -12.53 -8.90 -14.31
N GLY A 25 -12.54 -7.58 -14.08
CA GLY A 25 -12.83 -6.56 -15.10
C GLY A 25 -11.62 -5.77 -15.61
N LEU A 26 -10.40 -6.12 -15.18
CA LEU A 26 -9.18 -5.43 -15.60
C LEU A 26 -8.51 -6.14 -16.78
N ASP A 27 -8.05 -5.35 -17.74
CA ASP A 27 -7.14 -5.85 -18.78
C ASP A 27 -5.72 -6.04 -18.23
N ASP A 28 -4.89 -6.78 -18.96
CA ASP A 28 -3.53 -7.14 -18.54
C ASP A 28 -2.64 -5.92 -18.27
N GLU A 29 -2.81 -4.86 -19.05
CA GLU A 29 -2.03 -3.63 -18.92
C GLU A 29 -2.39 -2.90 -17.61
N ARG A 30 -3.68 -2.74 -17.33
CA ARG A 30 -4.15 -2.19 -16.04
C ARG A 30 -3.76 -3.06 -14.87
N THR A 31 -3.83 -4.37 -15.01
CA THR A 31 -3.40 -5.33 -13.98
C THR A 31 -1.92 -5.17 -13.66
N THR A 32 -1.08 -5.01 -14.69
CA THR A 32 0.37 -4.77 -14.53
C THR A 32 0.65 -3.46 -13.80
N VAL A 33 -0.03 -2.38 -14.18
CA VAL A 33 0.10 -1.09 -13.49
C VAL A 33 -0.34 -1.20 -12.03
N LEU A 34 -1.46 -1.87 -11.76
CA LEU A 34 -1.97 -2.02 -10.40
C LEU A 34 -1.00 -2.83 -9.52
N ALA A 35 -0.41 -3.90 -10.08
CA ALA A 35 0.61 -4.69 -9.40
C ALA A 35 1.85 -3.86 -9.07
N ALA A 36 2.34 -3.05 -10.02
CA ALA A 36 3.47 -2.15 -9.79
C ALA A 36 3.18 -1.10 -8.71
N VAL A 37 1.98 -0.52 -8.72
CA VAL A 37 1.53 0.44 -7.68
C VAL A 37 1.45 -0.24 -6.32
N LEU A 38 0.87 -1.44 -6.23
CA LEU A 38 0.76 -2.19 -4.98
C LEU A 38 2.15 -2.51 -4.41
N GLN A 39 3.09 -2.92 -5.25
CA GLN A 39 4.47 -3.16 -4.85
C GLN A 39 5.11 -1.86 -4.29
N ALA A 40 5.01 -0.76 -5.03
CA ALA A 40 5.59 0.53 -4.62
C ALA A 40 5.01 1.04 -3.29
N VAL A 41 3.70 0.89 -3.07
CA VAL A 41 3.05 1.29 -1.81
C VAL A 41 3.49 0.39 -0.65
N THR A 42 3.69 -0.91 -0.90
CA THR A 42 4.20 -1.85 0.11
C THR A 42 5.62 -1.49 0.53
N GLU A 43 6.50 -1.21 -0.43
CA GLU A 43 7.87 -0.78 -0.16
C GLU A 43 7.90 0.55 0.62
N LEU A 44 7.07 1.53 0.22
CA LEU A 44 6.95 2.81 0.91
C LEU A 44 6.46 2.65 2.35
N ALA A 45 5.54 1.72 2.61
CA ALA A 45 5.07 1.42 3.96
C ALA A 45 6.21 0.88 4.84
N GLY A 46 7.03 -0.03 4.30
CA GLY A 46 8.22 -0.56 5.00
C GLY A 46 9.24 0.54 5.34
N GLU A 47 9.50 1.44 4.38
CA GLU A 47 10.42 2.56 4.57
C GLU A 47 9.93 3.56 5.63
N ARG A 48 8.62 3.88 5.61
CA ARG A 48 8.01 4.74 6.63
C ARG A 48 8.05 4.10 8.02
N GLN A 49 7.82 2.79 8.10
CA GLN A 49 7.91 2.05 9.36
C GLN A 49 9.33 2.11 9.93
N ARG A 50 10.36 1.89 9.09
CA ARG A 50 11.76 1.98 9.49
C ARG A 50 12.11 3.38 10.02
N ARG A 51 11.74 4.43 9.28
CA ARG A 51 11.97 5.83 9.72
C ARG A 51 11.27 6.15 11.04
N THR A 52 10.07 5.60 11.26
CA THR A 52 9.34 5.79 12.52
C THR A 52 10.08 5.16 13.69
N ILE A 53 10.57 3.94 13.51
CA ILE A 53 11.37 3.23 14.52
C ILE A 53 12.67 3.99 14.82
N GLU A 54 13.39 4.44 13.78
CA GLU A 54 14.64 5.20 13.93
C GLU A 54 14.42 6.54 14.63
N ALA A 55 13.36 7.28 14.28
CA ALA A 55 13.01 8.52 14.94
C ALA A 55 12.68 8.30 16.42
N ALA A 56 11.91 7.26 16.75
CA ALA A 56 11.61 6.90 18.14
C ALA A 56 12.88 6.51 18.92
N ALA A 57 13.84 5.84 18.27
CA ALA A 57 15.12 5.52 18.87
C ALA A 57 15.95 6.79 19.15
N PHE A 58 15.95 7.76 18.24
CA PHE A 58 16.66 9.04 18.42
C PHE A 58 16.01 9.90 19.53
N ASP A 59 14.68 9.97 19.57
CA ASP A 59 13.92 10.66 20.62
C ASP A 59 14.20 10.07 22.01
N ASN A 60 14.36 8.75 22.12
CA ASN A 60 14.67 8.06 23.38
C ASN A 60 16.09 8.39 23.89
N ILE A 61 17.08 8.56 23.01
CA ILE A 61 18.44 8.97 23.39
C ILE A 61 18.44 10.42 23.88
N TRP A 62 17.67 11.31 23.23
CA TRP A 62 17.68 12.74 23.52
C TRP A 62 16.83 13.15 24.74
N ARG A 63 15.90 12.29 25.20
CA ARG A 63 15.16 12.48 26.48
C ARG A 63 15.83 11.82 27.70
N GLY A 64 17.06 11.32 27.57
CA GLY A 64 17.82 10.86 28.73
C GLY A 64 18.23 12.04 29.61
N ASP A 65 17.58 12.19 30.76
CA ASP A 65 18.14 12.87 31.94
C ASP A 65 19.42 12.15 32.43
#